data_AF-X1PBQ2-F1
#
_entry.id   AF-X1PBQ2-F1
#
_cell.length_a   1.000
_cell.length_b   1.000
_cell.length_c   1.000
_cell.angle_alpha   90.00
_cell.angle_beta   90.00
_cell.angle_gamma   90.00
#
_symmetry.space_group_name_H-M   'P 1'
#
loop_
_entity.id
_entity.type
_entity.pdbx_description
1 polymer ?
#
loop_
_entity_poly.entity_id
_entity_poly.type
_entity_poly.pdbx_seq_one_letter_code
_entity_poly.pdbx_strand_id
1 'polypeptide(L)'
;ERLKSNKVFQNLTDNQKKQVLRGRWKLPSWRAIAIDAGVSEMIASHMYSFLAGYAHSSMLSVVQMVEAHRDRREEVHVNSAMVTMNLIIANMVREYCGLFSKAQEVLRKDHEGSYIVDWWIQVGRYLNELTKID
;
A
#
# COMPACT_ATOMS: atom_id res chain seq x y z
N GLU A 1 -23.13 -1.70 -22.47
CA GLU A 1 -23.60 -0.30 -22.38
C GLU A 1 -23.35 0.36 -21.02
N ARG A 2 -23.59 -0.32 -19.89
CA ARG A 2 -23.45 0.24 -18.52
C ARG A 2 -22.09 0.89 -18.17
N LEU A 3 -21.01 0.50 -18.83
CA LEU A 3 -19.68 1.10 -18.61
C LEU A 3 -19.56 2.50 -19.23
N LYS A 4 -20.14 2.70 -20.42
CA LYS A 4 -20.06 3.97 -21.16
C LYS A 4 -20.91 5.07 -20.49
N SER A 5 -21.89 4.69 -19.69
CA SER A 5 -22.71 5.60 -18.87
C SER A 5 -22.09 5.94 -17.50
N ASN A 6 -20.95 5.33 -17.13
CA ASN A 6 -20.30 5.60 -15.85
C ASN A 6 -19.51 6.93 -15.93
N LYS A 7 -19.76 7.85 -14.99
CA LYS A 7 -19.09 9.17 -14.93
C LYS A 7 -17.56 9.08 -14.84
N VAL A 8 -17.04 8.12 -14.07
CA VAL A 8 -15.59 7.87 -13.95
C VAL A 8 -15.02 7.45 -15.30
N PHE A 9 -15.71 6.55 -16.02
CA PHE A 9 -15.28 6.11 -17.35
C PHE A 9 -15.33 7.24 -18.39
N GLN A 10 -16.33 8.12 -18.32
CA GLN A 10 -16.47 9.26 -19.23
C GLN A 10 -15.34 10.27 -19.07
N ASN A 11 -14.86 10.46 -17.84
CA ASN A 11 -13.75 11.37 -17.52
C ASN A 11 -12.36 10.84 -17.89
N LEU A 12 -12.24 9.59 -18.34
CA LEU A 12 -10.97 9.04 -18.79
C LEU A 12 -10.54 9.62 -20.14
N THR A 13 -9.22 9.73 -20.33
CA THR A 13 -8.64 10.00 -21.66
C THR A 13 -8.98 8.89 -22.65
N ASP A 14 -8.96 9.18 -23.95
CA ASP A 14 -9.30 8.19 -24.98
C ASP A 14 -8.37 6.97 -24.96
N ASN A 15 -7.11 7.16 -24.58
CA ASN A 15 -6.17 6.05 -24.40
C ASN A 15 -6.60 5.17 -23.21
N GLN A 16 -6.92 5.76 -22.06
CA GLN A 16 -7.41 5.03 -20.88
C GLN A 16 -8.73 4.29 -21.16
N LYS A 17 -9.67 4.91 -21.86
CA LYS A 17 -10.93 4.27 -22.29
C LYS A 17 -10.65 3.01 -23.12
N LYS A 18 -9.73 3.11 -24.09
CA LYS A 18 -9.30 1.96 -24.91
C LYS A 18 -8.66 0.84 -24.06
N GLN A 19 -7.82 1.19 -23.09
CA GLN A 19 -7.21 0.20 -22.18
C GLN A 19 -8.27 -0.52 -21.35
N VAL A 20 -9.20 0.22 -20.74
CA VAL A 20 -10.30 -0.35 -19.94
C VAL A 20 -11.19 -1.28 -20.78
N LEU A 21 -11.56 -0.86 -21.99
CA LEU A 21 -12.35 -1.69 -22.90
C LEU A 21 -11.61 -2.96 -23.37
N ARG A 22 -10.28 -2.97 -23.34
CA ARG A 22 -9.43 -4.14 -23.59
C ARG A 22 -9.20 -5.01 -22.36
N GLY A 23 -9.89 -4.76 -21.26
CA GLY A 23 -9.74 -5.49 -20.01
C GLY A 23 -8.58 -5.03 -19.14
N ARG A 24 -7.90 -3.93 -19.49
CA ARG A 24 -6.88 -3.30 -18.65
C ARG A 24 -7.52 -2.22 -17.79
N TRP A 25 -8.20 -2.68 -16.74
CA TRP A 25 -8.94 -1.85 -15.79
C TRP A 25 -8.05 -1.05 -14.83
N LYS A 26 -6.76 -1.37 -14.79
CA LYS A 26 -5.80 -0.74 -13.89
C LYS A 26 -5.35 0.60 -14.46
N LEU A 27 -5.94 1.67 -13.94
CA LEU A 27 -5.69 3.05 -14.39
C LEU A 27 -4.61 3.74 -13.54
N PRO A 28 -4.68 3.73 -12.20
CA PRO A 28 -3.53 4.10 -11.37
C PRO A 28 -2.56 2.92 -11.18
N SER A 29 -1.27 3.21 -11.13
CA SER A 29 -0.26 2.22 -10.73
C SER A 29 -0.42 1.87 -9.24
N TRP A 30 0.12 0.73 -8.79
CA TRP A 30 0.05 0.37 -7.36
C TRP A 30 0.75 1.42 -6.48
N ARG A 31 1.85 1.98 -6.97
CA ARG A 31 2.54 3.12 -6.36
C ARG A 31 1.63 4.36 -6.26
N ALA A 32 0.91 4.70 -7.33
CA ALA A 32 0.01 5.85 -7.34
C ALA A 32 -1.14 5.66 -6.33
N ILE A 33 -1.70 4.45 -6.21
CA ILE A 33 -2.72 4.13 -5.21
C ILE A 33 -2.17 4.29 -3.79
N ALA A 34 -0.94 3.83 -3.51
CA ALA A 34 -0.34 3.97 -2.19
C ALA A 34 -0.07 5.43 -1.81
N ILE A 35 0.39 6.24 -2.76
CA ILE A 35 0.60 7.68 -2.56
C ILE A 35 -0.71 8.41 -2.28
N ASP A 36 -1.77 8.09 -3.04
CA ASP A 36 -3.11 8.63 -2.82
C ASP A 36 -3.67 8.28 -1.44
N ALA A 37 -3.37 7.07 -0.94
CA ALA A 37 -3.69 6.65 0.43
C ALA A 37 -2.84 7.35 1.52
N GLY A 38 -1.93 8.25 1.13
CA GLY A 38 -1.08 9.05 2.01
C GLY A 38 0.25 8.40 2.37
N VAL A 39 0.63 7.28 1.75
CA VAL A 39 1.97 6.70 1.93
C VAL A 39 2.99 7.57 1.21
N SER A 40 4.16 7.79 1.81
CA SER A 40 5.21 8.55 1.15
C SER A 40 5.66 7.91 -0.16
N GLU A 41 6.07 8.74 -1.13
CA GLU A 41 6.47 8.25 -2.45
C GLU A 41 7.65 7.27 -2.39
N MET A 42 8.60 7.54 -1.50
CA MET A 42 9.75 6.64 -1.27
C MET A 42 9.29 5.29 -0.70
N ILE A 43 8.45 5.29 0.34
CA ILE A 43 7.93 4.04 0.93
C ILE A 43 7.06 3.30 -0.09
N ALA A 44 6.17 3.99 -0.81
CA ALA A 44 5.31 3.40 -1.84
C ALA A 44 6.14 2.73 -2.96
N SER A 45 7.26 3.34 -3.34
CA SER A 45 8.19 2.79 -4.34
C SER A 45 8.90 1.55 -3.82
N HIS A 46 9.45 1.60 -2.59
CA HIS A 46 10.11 0.45 -1.97
C HIS A 46 9.16 -0.71 -1.72
N MET A 47 7.96 -0.45 -1.20
CA MET A 47 6.92 -1.47 -0.99
C MET A 47 6.54 -2.13 -2.31
N TYR A 48 6.32 -1.36 -3.38
CA TYR A 48 5.99 -1.93 -4.68
C TYR A 48 7.12 -2.81 -5.20
N SER A 49 8.37 -2.32 -5.21
CA SER A 49 9.52 -3.09 -5.67
C SER A 49 9.73 -4.37 -4.85
N PHE A 50 9.60 -4.27 -3.53
CA PHE A 50 9.68 -5.41 -2.62
C PHE A 50 8.60 -6.44 -2.94
N LEU A 51 7.32 -6.07 -2.91
CA LEU A 51 6.20 -7.01 -3.12
C LEU A 51 6.17 -7.56 -4.55
N ALA A 52 6.45 -6.73 -5.56
CA ALA A 52 6.50 -7.17 -6.95
C ALA A 52 7.67 -8.13 -7.19
N GLY A 53 8.82 -7.93 -6.53
CA GLY A 53 9.93 -8.86 -6.57
C GLY A 53 9.56 -10.25 -6.04
N TYR A 54 8.69 -10.33 -5.03
CA TYR A 54 8.19 -11.60 -4.50
C TYR A 54 7.09 -12.23 -5.37
N ALA A 55 6.27 -11.43 -6.03
CA ALA A 55 5.14 -11.91 -6.85
C ALA A 55 5.55 -12.31 -8.27
N HIS A 56 6.55 -11.63 -8.84
CA HIS A 56 7.16 -12.05 -10.10
C HIS A 56 8.17 -13.16 -9.80
N SER A 57 8.25 -14.14 -10.70
CA SER A 57 9.07 -15.37 -10.65
C SER A 57 10.59 -15.16 -10.59
N SER A 58 11.05 -14.04 -10.03
CA SER A 58 12.44 -13.62 -9.90
C SER A 58 13.23 -14.41 -8.86
N MET A 59 12.66 -15.45 -8.25
CA MET A 59 13.29 -16.26 -7.18
C MET A 59 13.80 -15.43 -6.00
N LEU A 60 13.44 -14.16 -5.90
CA LEU A 60 14.02 -13.23 -4.92
C LEU A 60 13.71 -13.64 -3.49
N SER A 61 12.52 -14.19 -3.23
CA SER A 61 12.16 -14.78 -1.94
C SER A 61 13.07 -15.96 -1.58
N VAL A 62 13.35 -16.85 -2.53
CA VAL A 62 14.22 -18.02 -2.34
C VAL A 62 15.66 -17.58 -2.11
N VAL A 63 16.17 -16.66 -2.93
CA VAL A 63 17.53 -16.11 -2.80
C VAL A 63 17.72 -15.39 -1.47
N GLN A 64 16.78 -14.53 -1.08
CA GLN A 64 16.84 -13.80 0.19
C GLN A 64 16.73 -14.73 1.40
N MET A 65 15.96 -15.82 1.32
CA MET A 65 15.93 -16.82 2.40
C MET A 65 17.27 -17.56 2.53
N VAL A 66 17.88 -17.95 1.40
CA VAL A 66 19.19 -18.62 1.40
C VAL A 66 20.30 -17.70 1.91
N GLU A 67 20.31 -16.44 1.47
CA GLU A 67 21.26 -15.42 1.94
C GLU A 67 21.05 -15.07 3.41
N ALA A 68 19.80 -14.89 3.84
CA ALA A 68 19.47 -14.61 5.24
C ALA A 68 19.98 -15.72 6.16
N HIS A 69 19.77 -16.99 5.76
CA HIS A 69 20.23 -18.14 6.52
C HIS A 69 21.75 -18.27 6.54
N ARG A 70 22.41 -17.97 5.41
CA ARG A 70 23.87 -17.99 5.29
C ARG A 70 24.56 -16.89 6.09
N ASP A 71 23.98 -15.69 6.09
CA ASP A 71 24.57 -14.50 6.71
C ASP A 71 24.04 -14.21 8.12
N ARG A 72 23.16 -15.04 8.66
CA ARG A 72 22.41 -14.80 9.93
C ARG A 72 21.68 -13.45 9.95
N ARG A 73 21.18 -12.99 8.81
CA ARG A 73 20.43 -11.72 8.65
C ARG A 73 18.92 -11.92 8.56
N GLU A 74 18.44 -13.06 9.06
CA GLU A 74 17.02 -13.45 9.10
C GLU A 74 16.14 -12.34 9.70
N GLU A 75 16.59 -11.70 10.78
CA GLU A 75 15.86 -10.62 11.44
C GLU A 75 15.63 -9.40 10.54
N VAL A 76 16.59 -9.01 9.69
CA VAL A 76 16.47 -7.81 8.84
C VAL A 76 15.41 -8.00 7.77
N HIS A 77 15.36 -9.19 7.16
CA HIS A 77 14.38 -9.52 6.13
C HIS A 77 12.98 -9.69 6.72
N VAL A 78 12.87 -10.35 7.88
CA VAL A 78 11.60 -10.47 8.62
C VAL A 78 11.10 -9.08 9.04
N ASN A 79 11.96 -8.24 9.61
CA ASN A 79 11.58 -6.89 10.03
C ASN A 79 11.09 -6.04 8.86
N SER A 80 11.74 -6.12 7.69
CA SER A 80 11.30 -5.39 6.49
C SER A 80 9.91 -5.82 6.00
N ALA A 81 9.64 -7.14 6.03
CA ALA A 81 8.32 -7.68 5.71
C ALA A 81 7.26 -7.26 6.74
N MET A 82 7.59 -7.33 8.04
CA MET A 82 6.71 -6.93 9.14
C MET A 82 6.34 -5.45 9.07
N VAL A 83 7.31 -4.56 8.83
CA VAL A 83 7.06 -3.13 8.63
C VAL A 83 6.10 -2.89 7.45
N THR A 84 6.34 -3.57 6.32
CA THR A 84 5.46 -3.47 5.14
C THR A 84 4.04 -3.93 5.46
N MET A 85 3.88 -5.06 6.15
CA MET A 85 2.56 -5.58 6.54
C MET A 85 1.83 -4.64 7.51
N ASN A 86 2.53 -4.12 8.52
CA ASN A 86 1.92 -3.21 9.50
C ASN A 86 1.43 -1.92 8.84
N LEU A 87 2.19 -1.36 7.89
CA LEU A 87 1.74 -0.20 7.10
C LEU A 87 0.46 -0.50 6.30
N ILE A 88 0.40 -1.65 5.64
CA ILE A 88 -0.77 -2.06 4.85
C ILE A 88 -1.98 -2.28 5.74
N ILE A 89 -1.82 -3.01 6.86
CA ILE A 89 -2.90 -3.33 7.79
C ILE A 89 -3.43 -2.05 8.44
N ALA A 90 -2.57 -1.14 8.90
CA ALA A 90 -3.01 0.11 9.51
C ALA A 90 -3.84 0.97 8.54
N ASN A 91 -3.40 1.09 7.28
CA ASN A 91 -4.19 1.78 6.26
C ASN A 91 -5.52 1.07 5.99
N MET A 92 -5.51 -0.26 5.87
CA MET A 92 -6.75 -1.04 5.68
C MET A 92 -7.74 -0.84 6.82
N VAL A 93 -7.28 -0.91 8.08
CA VAL A 93 -8.13 -0.69 9.26
C VAL A 93 -8.72 0.72 9.26
N ARG A 94 -7.92 1.75 8.95
CA ARG A 94 -8.41 3.13 8.87
C ARG A 94 -9.49 3.29 7.78
N GLU A 95 -9.23 2.82 6.57
CA GLU A 95 -10.20 2.94 5.47
C GLU A 95 -11.48 2.15 5.77
N TYR A 96 -11.34 0.94 6.34
CA TYR A 96 -12.49 0.14 6.75
C TYR A 96 -13.35 0.86 7.81
N CYS A 97 -12.71 1.47 8.81
CA CYS A 97 -13.43 2.26 9.81
C CYS A 97 -14.08 3.52 9.22
N GLY A 98 -13.46 4.15 8.22
CA GLY A 98 -14.05 5.28 7.48
C GLY A 98 -15.32 4.90 6.70
N LEU A 99 -15.43 3.65 6.25
CA LEU A 99 -16.59 3.14 5.53
C LEU A 99 -17.71 2.62 6.45
N PHE A 100 -17.36 2.09 7.62
CA PHE A 100 -18.30 1.43 8.53
C PHE A 100 -18.27 2.05 9.93
N SER A 101 -19.30 2.83 10.25
CA SER A 101 -19.43 3.54 11.54
C SER A 101 -19.33 2.62 12.76
N LYS A 102 -19.87 1.40 12.69
CA LYS A 102 -19.75 0.41 13.78
C LYS A 102 -18.29 0.00 14.02
N ALA A 103 -17.51 -0.18 12.96
CA ALA A 103 -16.09 -0.52 13.08
C ALA A 103 -15.29 0.66 13.65
N GLN A 104 -15.61 1.89 13.22
CA GLN A 104 -15.02 3.10 13.78
C GLN A 104 -15.28 3.23 15.29
N GLU A 105 -16.50 2.92 15.74
CA GLU A 105 -16.83 2.96 17.16
C GLU A 105 -16.04 1.91 17.97
N VAL A 106 -15.89 0.70 17.43
CA VAL A 106 -15.08 -0.37 18.04
C VAL A 106 -13.63 0.07 18.17
N LEU A 107 -13.03 0.58 17.09
CA LEU A 107 -11.64 1.05 17.11
C LEU A 107 -11.47 2.21 18.10
N ARG A 108 -12.37 3.20 18.10
CA ARG A 108 -12.30 4.37 19.02
C ARG A 108 -12.36 3.97 20.51
N LYS A 109 -13.05 2.87 20.84
CA LYS A 109 -13.12 2.34 22.20
C LYS A 109 -11.87 1.54 22.60
N ASP A 110 -11.12 1.05 21.61
CA ASP A 110 -9.82 0.41 21.80
C ASP A 110 -8.70 1.45 21.66
N HIS A 111 -8.30 2.03 22.79
CA HIS A 111 -7.28 3.07 22.82
C HIS A 111 -5.90 2.57 22.35
N GLU A 112 -5.53 1.34 22.68
CA GLU A 112 -4.26 0.74 22.27
C GLU A 112 -4.25 0.43 20.78
N GLY A 113 -5.30 -0.22 20.27
CA GLY A 113 -5.45 -0.50 18.84
C GLY A 113 -5.50 0.78 18.00
N SER A 114 -6.22 1.80 18.46
CA SER A 114 -6.24 3.13 17.83
C SER A 114 -4.84 3.74 17.75
N TYR A 115 -4.09 3.73 18.86
CA TYR A 115 -2.74 4.26 18.89
C TYR A 115 -1.80 3.54 17.93
N ILE A 116 -1.85 2.21 17.88
CA ILE A 116 -1.01 1.40 16.97
C ILE A 116 -1.31 1.74 15.50
N VAL A 117 -2.60 1.85 15.15
CA VAL A 117 -3.02 2.21 13.79
C VAL A 117 -2.50 3.59 13.42
N ASP A 118 -2.71 4.59 14.28
CA ASP A 118 -2.27 5.96 14.05
C ASP A 118 -0.75 6.07 13.94
N TRP A 119 -0.02 5.34 14.78
CA TRP A 119 1.44 5.28 14.75
C TRP A 119 1.95 4.79 13.40
N TRP A 120 1.46 3.65 12.92
CA TRP A 120 1.89 3.11 11.63
C TRP A 120 1.49 4.00 10.45
N ILE A 121 0.36 4.70 10.54
CA ILE A 121 -0.03 5.70 9.55
C ILE A 121 0.97 6.85 9.52
N GLN A 122 1.38 7.35 10.69
CA GLN A 122 2.38 8.41 10.79
C GLN A 122 3.72 7.95 10.23
N VAL A 123 4.19 6.74 10.57
CA VAL A 123 5.42 6.15 9.99
C VAL A 123 5.35 6.11 8.46
N GLY A 124 4.20 5.70 7.89
CA GLY A 124 4.00 5.67 6.44
C GLY A 124 4.05 7.05 5.77
N ARG A 125 3.70 8.10 6.52
CA ARG A 125 3.67 9.51 6.08
C ARG A 125 4.97 10.27 6.37
N TYR A 126 5.75 9.85 7.37
CA TYR A 126 6.86 10.57 7.98
C TYR A 126 7.84 11.21 6.97
N LEU A 127 8.15 10.50 5.89
CA LEU A 127 9.08 11.01 4.87
C LEU A 127 8.51 12.14 4.00
N ASN A 128 7.19 12.22 3.83
CA ASN A 128 6.55 13.36 3.16
C ASN A 128 6.60 14.64 4.00
N GLU A 129 6.77 14.52 5.32
CA GLU A 129 6.80 15.65 6.25
C GLU A 129 8.20 16.26 6.33
N LEU A 130 9.24 15.43 6.24
CA LEU A 130 10.65 15.87 6.18
C LEU A 130 10.99 16.63 4.89
N THR A 131 10.43 16.23 3.74
CA THR A 131 10.66 16.88 2.45
C THR A 131 9.90 18.20 2.24
N LYS A 132 9.10 18.64 3.24
CA LYS A 132 8.38 19.93 3.21
C LYS A 132 9.09 21.04 4.00
N ILE A 133 10.22 20.72 4.63
CA ILE A 133 10.99 21.62 5.50
C ILE A 133 12.15 22.29 4.71
N ASP A 134 12.39 21.87 3.47
CA ASP A 134 13.29 22.50 2.49
C ASP A 134 12.51 23.36 1.48
#